data_AF-A0A2B8AP06-F1
#
_entry.id   AF-A0A2B8AP06-F1
#
_cell.length_a   1.000
_cell.length_b   1.000
_cell.length_c   1.000
_cell.angle_alpha   90.00
_cell.angle_beta   90.00
_cell.angle_gamma   90.00
#
_symmetry.space_group_name_H-M   'P 1'
#
loop_
_entity.id
_entity.type
_entity.pdbx_description
1 polymer ?
#
loop_
_entity_poly.entity_id
_entity_poly.type
_entity_poly.pdbx_seq_one_letter_code
_entity_poly.pdbx_strand_id
1 'polypeptide(L)' 'MEVTVSAATIRVGDLVHVQGQERAVRDMKALPGRRKLLIFDGGATYLLSPASCLPAYRSQPCP' A
#
# COMPACT_ATOMS: atom_id res chain seq x y z
N MET A 1 -1.36 13.55 3.93
CA MET A 1 0.06 13.67 4.33
C MET A 1 0.83 12.56 3.65
N GLU A 2 1.98 12.87 3.04
CA GLU A 2 2.88 11.83 2.50
C GLU A 2 3.57 11.10 3.66
N VAL A 3 3.54 9.78 3.63
CA VAL A 3 4.13 8.89 4.62
C VAL A 3 4.77 7.69 3.93
N THR A 4 5.89 7.23 4.47
CA THR A 4 6.52 6.00 4.00
C THR A 4 5.88 4.80 4.69
N VAL A 5 5.35 3.86 3.92
CA VAL A 5 4.67 2.67 4.41
C VAL A 5 5.41 1.39 4.03
N SER A 6 5.41 0.43 4.94
CA SER A 6 5.96 -0.92 4.72
C SER A 6 4.86 -1.96 4.73
N ALA A 7 5.20 -3.22 4.49
CA ALA A 7 4.24 -4.32 4.63
C ALA A 7 3.58 -4.36 6.04
N ALA A 8 4.22 -3.81 7.08
CA ALA A 8 3.63 -3.75 8.41
C ALA A 8 2.61 -2.59 8.56
N THR A 9 2.86 -1.44 7.93
CA THR A 9 2.13 -0.18 8.22
C THR A 9 1.15 0.26 7.14
N ILE A 10 1.20 -0.35 5.95
CA ILE A 10 0.26 -0.11 4.85
C ILE A 10 -1.18 -0.47 5.24
N ARG A 11 -2.14 0.36 4.83
CA ARG A 11 -3.58 0.21 5.10
C ARG A 11 -4.41 0.20 3.82
N VAL A 12 -5.60 -0.38 3.89
CA VAL A 12 -6.61 -0.23 2.83
C VAL A 12 -7.04 1.23 2.82
N GLY A 13 -7.17 1.82 1.63
CA GLY A 13 -7.46 3.23 1.42
C GLY A 13 -6.23 4.13 1.32
N ASP A 14 -5.02 3.65 1.67
CA ASP A 14 -3.79 4.42 1.42
C ASP A 14 -3.59 4.56 -0.10
N LEU A 15 -3.19 5.76 -0.56
CA LEU A 15 -2.84 6.04 -1.94
C LEU A 15 -1.32 5.87 -2.10
N VAL A 16 -0.85 4.76 -2.67
CA VAL A 16 0.58 4.44 -2.79
C VAL A 16 1.15 4.86 -4.15
N HIS A 17 2.40 5.30 -4.18
CA HIS A 17 3.12 5.55 -5.43
C HIS A 17 3.90 4.30 -5.84
N VAL A 18 3.50 3.67 -6.94
CA VAL A 18 4.08 2.41 -7.41
C VAL A 18 4.31 2.49 -8.91
N GLN A 19 5.52 2.14 -9.37
CA GLN A 19 5.90 2.19 -10.80
C GLN A 19 5.63 3.55 -11.47
N GLY A 20 5.81 4.65 -10.73
CA GLY A 20 5.58 6.00 -11.23
C GLY A 20 4.11 6.43 -11.27
N GLN A 21 3.16 5.61 -10.82
CA GLN A 21 1.74 5.96 -10.73
C GLN A 21 1.22 5.91 -9.29
N GLU A 22 0.31 6.83 -8.96
CA GLU A 22 -0.46 6.78 -7.71
C GLU A 22 -1.62 5.79 -7.84
N ARG A 23 -1.73 4.87 -6.88
CA ARG A 23 -2.77 3.83 -6.87
C ARG A 23 -3.35 3.68 -5.47
N ALA A 24 -4.67 3.67 -5.37
CA ALA A 24 -5.36 3.45 -4.12
C ALA A 24 -5.40 1.96 -3.77
N VAL A 25 -4.95 1.60 -2.57
CA VAL A 25 -5.07 0.23 -2.06
C VAL A 25 -6.53 -0.06 -1.77
N ARG A 26 -7.13 -0.95 -2.55
CA ARG A 26 -8.53 -1.36 -2.39
C ARG A 26 -8.67 -2.55 -1.45
N ASP A 27 -7.72 -3.47 -1.50
CA ASP A 27 -7.67 -4.62 -0.61
C ASP A 27 -6.21 -5.08 -0.42
N MET A 28 -5.97 -5.91 0.60
CA MET A 28 -4.65 -6.46 0.88
C MET A 28 -4.72 -7.89 1.38
N LYS A 29 -3.82 -8.73 0.87
CA LYS A 29 -3.65 -10.11 1.34
C LYS A 29 -2.29 -10.31 2.00
N ALA A 30 -2.29 -10.77 3.24
CA ALA A 30 -1.06 -11.19 3.91
C ALA A 30 -0.54 -12.50 3.29
N LEU A 31 0.77 -12.58 3.08
CA LEU A 31 1.46 -13.74 2.52
C LEU A 31 2.57 -14.22 3.46
N PRO A 32 2.98 -15.49 3.35
CA PRO A 32 4.08 -16.05 4.15
C PRO A 32 5.37 -15.23 4.02
N GLY A 33 6.10 -15.09 5.14
CA GLY A 33 7.33 -14.31 5.20
C GLY A 33 7.10 -12.80 5.32
N ARG A 34 6.01 -12.36 5.98
CA ARG A 34 5.69 -10.93 6.23
C ARG A 34 5.54 -10.10 4.96
N ARG A 35 5.14 -10.75 3.87
CA ARG A 35 4.82 -10.09 2.59
C ARG A 35 3.35 -9.69 2.57
N LYS A 36 3.01 -8.64 1.83
CA LYS A 36 1.61 -8.29 1.54
C LYS A 36 1.41 -8.13 0.05
N LEU A 37 0.36 -8.74 -0.48
CA LEU A 37 -0.13 -8.46 -1.82
C LEU A 37 -1.14 -7.31 -1.71
N LEU A 38 -0.79 -6.16 -2.27
CA LEU A 38 -1.69 -5.02 -2.41
C LEU A 38 -2.54 -5.24 -3.66
N ILE A 39 -3.84 -5.01 -3.53
CA ILE A 39 -4.80 -5.07 -4.63
C ILE A 39 -5.32 -3.65 -4.82
N PHE A 40 -5.15 -3.12 -6.02
CA PHE A 40 -5.58 -1.78 -6.40
C PHE A 40 -6.89 -1.83 -7.17
N ASP A 41 -7.45 -0.64 -7.40
CA ASP A 41 -8.58 -0.51 -8.32
C ASP A 41 -8.23 -1.01 -9.74
N GLY A 42 -9.20 -1.62 -10.41
CA GLY A 42 -9.00 -2.32 -11.68
C GLY A 42 -8.32 -3.70 -11.58
N GLY A 43 -8.10 -4.23 -10.37
CA GLY A 43 -7.58 -5.59 -10.15
C GLY A 43 -6.06 -5.72 -10.30
N ALA A 44 -5.35 -4.61 -10.50
CA ALA A 44 -3.90 -4.61 -10.51
C ALA A 44 -3.35 -4.97 -9.12
N THR A 45 -2.29 -5.76 -9.08
CA THR A 45 -1.70 -6.22 -7.82
C THR A 45 -0.23 -5.84 -7.71
N TYR A 46 0.23 -5.60 -6.48
CA TYR A 46 1.64 -5.37 -6.20
C TYR A 46 2.10 -6.12 -4.96
N LEU A 47 3.22 -6.83 -5.07
CA LEU A 47 3.80 -7.59 -3.97
C LEU A 47 4.74 -6.69 -3.16
N LEU A 48 4.32 -6.32 -1.96
CA LEU A 48 5.13 -5.55 -1.01
C LEU A 48 5.95 -6.50 -0.13
N SER A 49 7.26 -6.46 -0.32
CA SER A 49 8.23 -7.20 0.49
C SER A 49 8.44 -6.55 1.86
N PRO A 50 8.80 -7.32 2.90
CA PRO A 50 9.03 -6.78 4.24
C PRO A 50 10.21 -5.81 4.33
N ALA A 51 11.18 -5.92 3.42
CA ALA A 51 12.32 -5.00 3.32
C ALA A 51 12.04 -3.78 2.43
N SER A 52 10.86 -3.72 1.80
CA SER A 52 10.48 -2.65 0.87
C SER A 52 9.55 -1.65 1.54
N CYS A 53 9.75 -0.39 1.21
CA CYS A 53 8.91 0.72 1.61
C CYS A 53 8.39 1.44 0.37
N LEU A 54 7.14 1.90 0.44
CA LEU A 54 6.51 2.70 -0.61
C LEU A 54 6.15 4.07 -0.05
N PRO A 55 6.24 5.14 -0.85
CA PRO A 55 5.58 6.40 -0.52
C PRO A 55 4.07 6.21 -0.62
N ALA A 56 3.33 6.76 0.35
CA ALA A 56 1.88 6.75 0.34
C ALA A 56 1.32 8.07 0.86
N TYR A 57 0.19 8.48 0.29
CA TYR A 57 -0.64 9.52 0.87
C TYR A 57 -1.73 8.88 1.72
N ARG A 58 -1.72 9.28 3.00
CA ARG A 58 -2.80 8.98 3.93
C ARG A 58 -3.67 10.22 4.10
N SER A 59 -4.94 10.10 3.73
CA SER A 59 -5.96 11.04 4.15
C SER A 59 -6.06 10.94 5.67
N GLN A 60 -5.80 12.06 6.35
CA GLN A 60 -6.04 12.14 7.79
C GLN A 60 -7.54 11.86 8.00
N PRO A 61 -7.93 11.02 8.98
CA PRO A 61 -9.32 11.02 9.40
C PRO A 61 -9.65 12.46 9.84
N CYS A 62 -10.67 13.07 9.25
CA CYS A 62 -11.21 14.33 9.75
C CYS A 62 -11.59 14.12 11.23
N PRO A 63 -11.22 15.05 12.14
CA PRO A 63 -11.55 14.96 13.56
C PRO A 63 -13.06 15.02 13.81
#